data_AF-A0AAU2JDV7-F1
#
_entry.id   AF-A0AAU2JDV7-F1
#
_cell.length_a   1.000
_cell.length_b   1.000
_cell.length_c   1.000
_cell.angle_alpha   90.00
_cell.angle_beta   90.00
_cell.angle_gamma   90.00
#
_symmetry.space_group_name_H-M   'P 1'
#
loop_
_entity.id
_entity.type
_entity.pdbx_description
1 polymer ?
#
loop_
_entity_poly.entity_id
_entity_poly.type
_entity_poly.pdbx_seq_one_letter_code
_entity_poly.pdbx_strand_id
1 'polypeptide(L)'
;MERLSGDYYVSPGATARALRRYQAFLQPPGRRPLYPQDAHCSCSGCSFDDVRHARDVLEEVLQRLPFRARAELKHQVTALDAVYLDRTLPDPFADRRQWRVDLWWHRRLTVGGETM
;
A
#
# COMPACT_ATOMS: atom_id res chain seq x y z
N MET A 1 -5.42 17.04 -24.15
CA MET A 1 -5.47 16.91 -22.68
C MET A 1 -4.09 16.52 -22.20
N GLU A 2 -3.49 17.37 -21.38
CA GLU A 2 -2.08 17.30 -20.98
C GLU A 2 -1.73 16.08 -20.10
N ARG A 3 -0.45 15.71 -20.21
CA ARG A 3 0.29 14.63 -19.55
C ARG A 3 0.14 14.61 -18.03
N LEU A 4 -0.19 13.45 -17.47
CA LEU A 4 0.47 12.96 -16.25
C LEU A 4 0.89 11.51 -16.50
N SER A 5 2.03 11.40 -17.16
CA SER A 5 2.87 10.21 -17.24
C SER A 5 2.89 9.48 -15.89
N GLY A 6 2.84 8.15 -15.91
CA GLY A 6 2.95 7.28 -14.74
C GLY A 6 4.30 7.35 -14.05
N ASP A 7 4.74 8.55 -13.64
CA ASP A 7 6.01 8.85 -12.99
C ASP A 7 5.81 9.72 -11.74
N TYR A 8 4.57 10.09 -11.41
CA TYR A 8 4.27 10.96 -10.27
C TYR A 8 4.60 10.32 -8.90
N TYR A 9 4.74 8.99 -8.84
CA TYR A 9 4.86 8.26 -7.57
C TYR A 9 6.26 7.73 -7.24
N VAL A 10 7.19 7.74 -8.19
CA VAL A 10 8.53 7.14 -8.02
C VAL A 10 9.60 8.23 -8.10
N SER A 11 9.64 9.10 -7.07
CA SER A 11 10.74 10.05 -6.89
C SER A 11 11.88 9.42 -6.06
N PRO A 12 13.13 9.92 -6.16
CA PRO A 12 14.19 9.49 -5.27
C PRO A 12 13.78 9.70 -3.80
N GLY A 13 13.74 8.60 -3.04
CA GLY A 13 13.27 8.58 -1.64
C GLY A 13 11.81 8.13 -1.44
N ALA A 14 11.00 8.02 -2.50
CA ALA A 14 9.64 7.50 -2.42
C ALA A 14 9.62 6.04 -1.93
N THR A 15 10.52 5.19 -2.43
CA THR A 15 10.67 3.80 -1.98
C THR A 15 10.97 3.70 -0.49
N ALA A 16 11.92 4.50 0.01
CA ALA A 16 12.29 4.50 1.42
C ALA A 16 11.14 5.01 2.30
N ARG A 17 10.39 6.01 1.82
CA ARG A 17 9.20 6.53 2.51
C ARG A 17 8.08 5.50 2.54
N ALA A 18 7.82 4.82 1.43
CA ALA A 18 6.85 3.74 1.31
C ALA A 18 7.18 2.58 2.27
N LEU A 19 8.43 2.10 2.27
CA LEU A 19 8.89 1.05 3.19
C LEU A 19 8.71 1.45 4.65
N ARG A 20 9.13 2.65 5.04
CA ARG A 20 8.97 3.13 6.43
C ARG A 20 7.51 3.20 6.85
N ARG A 21 6.62 3.68 5.98
CA ARG A 21 5.19 3.74 6.27
C ARG A 21 4.54 2.36 6.34
N TYR A 22 4.93 1.45 5.44
CA TYR A 22 4.46 0.07 5.44
C TYR A 22 4.90 -0.67 6.71
N GLN A 23 6.15 -0.49 7.13
CA GLN A 23 6.66 -1.03 8.41
C GLN A 23 5.98 -0.40 9.62
N ALA A 24 5.81 0.93 9.65
CA ALA A 24 5.19 1.63 10.77
C ALA A 24 3.72 1.20 10.98
N PHE A 25 2.98 0.94 9.90
CA PHE A 25 1.63 0.40 9.98
C PHE A 25 1.60 -0.98 10.65
N LEU A 26 2.63 -1.81 10.44
CA LEU A 26 2.73 -3.18 10.97
C LEU A 26 3.42 -3.28 12.34
N GLN A 27 4.11 -2.21 12.78
CA GLN A 27 4.79 -2.12 14.07
C GLN A 27 3.92 -2.17 15.33
N PRO A 28 2.66 -1.67 15.40
CA PRO A 28 1.95 -1.61 16.67
C PRO A 28 1.81 -2.99 17.33
N PRO A 29 2.29 -3.14 18.58
CA PRO A 29 2.20 -4.39 19.31
C PRO A 29 0.73 -4.63 19.69
N GLY A 30 0.14 -5.69 19.15
CA GLY A 30 -1.24 -6.04 19.43
C GLY A 30 -1.71 -7.23 18.60
N ARG A 31 -2.70 -7.96 19.11
CA ARG A 31 -3.40 -9.01 18.35
C ARG A 31 -4.64 -8.49 17.62
N ARG A 32 -4.91 -7.19 17.70
CA ARG A 32 -6.08 -6.59 17.06
C ARG A 32 -5.83 -6.46 15.56
N PRO A 33 -6.85 -6.76 14.73
CA PRO A 33 -6.76 -6.50 13.31
C PRO A 33 -6.49 -5.01 13.06
N LEU A 34 -5.60 -4.75 12.11
CA LEU A 34 -5.30 -3.43 11.60
C LEU A 34 -6.19 -3.14 10.40
N TYR A 35 -6.65 -1.89 10.31
CA TYR A 35 -7.50 -1.44 9.21
C TYR A 35 -6.74 -0.35 8.44
N PRO A 36 -6.35 -0.58 7.17
CA PRO A 36 -5.88 0.48 6.29
C PRO A 36 -6.85 1.68 6.30
N GLN A 37 -6.32 2.89 6.24
CA GLN A 37 -7.12 4.13 6.17
C GLN A 37 -6.89 4.79 4.82
N ASP A 38 -7.96 5.35 4.25
CA ASP A 38 -7.83 6.13 3.03
C ASP A 38 -7.16 7.48 3.33
N ALA A 39 -6.29 7.94 2.43
CA ALA A 39 -5.63 9.22 2.59
C ALA A 39 -6.66 10.35 2.35
N HIS A 40 -7.19 10.91 3.44
CA HIS A 40 -8.20 11.98 3.36
C HIS A 40 -7.71 13.28 2.68
N CYS A 41 -6.38 13.41 2.44
CA CYS A 41 -5.77 14.53 1.73
C CYS A 41 -5.19 14.09 0.39
N SER A 42 -5.59 14.75 -0.70
CA SER A 42 -5.04 14.56 -2.05
C SER A 42 -3.61 15.11 -2.23
N CYS A 43 -2.99 15.61 -1.16
CA CYS A 43 -1.64 16.14 -1.18
C CYS A 43 -0.60 15.01 -1.25
N SER A 44 0.43 15.17 -2.10
CA SER A 44 1.51 14.18 -2.30
C SER A 44 2.31 13.83 -1.05
N GLY A 45 2.25 14.68 -0.01
CA GLY A 45 2.80 14.40 1.32
C GLY A 45 2.00 13.37 2.11
N CYS A 46 0.67 13.37 1.96
CA CYS A 46 -0.25 12.53 2.73
C CYS A 46 -0.71 11.28 1.96
N SER A 47 -0.41 11.14 0.67
CA SER A 47 -0.75 9.93 -0.08
C SER A 47 -0.15 8.66 0.56
N PHE A 48 0.99 8.76 1.24
CA PHE A 48 1.62 7.65 1.97
C PHE A 48 1.00 7.35 3.35
N ASP A 49 -0.02 8.11 3.75
CA ASP A 49 -0.84 7.79 4.92
C ASP A 49 -1.72 6.56 4.64
N ASP A 50 -2.16 6.41 3.38
CA ASP A 50 -2.72 5.15 2.92
C ASP A 50 -1.62 4.11 2.71
N VAL A 51 -1.62 3.11 3.58
CA VAL A 51 -0.70 1.97 3.52
C VAL A 51 -0.85 1.16 2.22
N ARG A 52 -2.05 1.14 1.61
CA ARG A 52 -2.29 0.51 0.31
C ARG A 52 -1.56 1.28 -0.79
N HIS A 53 -1.62 2.61 -0.73
CA HIS A 53 -0.87 3.45 -1.65
C HIS A 53 0.65 3.25 -1.52
N ALA A 54 1.18 3.10 -0.30
CA ALA A 54 2.57 2.73 -0.10
C ALA A 54 2.92 1.39 -0.79
N ARG A 55 1.99 0.42 -0.80
CA ARG A 55 2.19 -0.87 -1.47
C ARG A 55 2.15 -0.77 -3.00
N ASP A 56 1.26 0.07 -3.56
CA ASP A 56 1.23 0.38 -5.00
C ASP A 56 2.59 0.96 -5.46
N VAL A 57 3.15 1.93 -4.73
CA VAL A 57 4.47 2.50 -5.06
C VAL A 57 5.57 1.44 -5.02
N LEU A 58 5.55 0.53 -4.04
CA LEU A 58 6.52 -0.56 -3.96
C LEU A 58 6.39 -1.53 -5.13
N GLU A 59 5.17 -1.81 -5.60
CA GLU A 59 4.94 -2.62 -6.79
C GLU A 59 5.50 -1.94 -8.05
N GLU A 60 5.23 -0.64 -8.24
CA GLU A 60 5.78 0.11 -9.37
C GLU A 60 7.31 0.11 -9.38
N VAL A 61 7.94 0.30 -8.22
CA VAL A 61 9.40 0.25 -8.07
C VAL A 61 9.93 -1.15 -8.41
N LEU A 62 9.28 -2.21 -7.91
CA LEU A 62 9.66 -3.58 -8.22
C LEU A 62 9.61 -3.87 -9.72
N GLN A 63 8.62 -3.35 -10.45
CA GLN A 63 8.51 -3.52 -11.90
C GLN A 63 9.62 -2.80 -12.68
N ARG A 64 10.14 -1.69 -12.17
CA ARG A 64 11.20 -0.88 -12.81
C ARG A 64 12.63 -1.32 -12.48
N LEU A 65 12.84 -1.99 -11.34
CA LEU A 65 14.18 -2.37 -10.90
C LEU A 65 14.80 -3.52 -11.72
N PRO A 66 16.14 -3.53 -11.89
CA PRO A 66 16.86 -4.66 -12.48
C PRO A 66 16.78 -5.89 -11.58
N PHE A 67 16.93 -7.08 -12.16
CA PHE A 67 16.63 -8.36 -11.53
C PHE A 67 17.22 -8.55 -10.12
N ARG A 68 18.49 -8.22 -9.91
CA ARG A 68 19.14 -8.38 -8.59
C ARG A 68 18.55 -7.45 -7.52
N ALA A 69 18.42 -6.16 -7.81
CA ALA A 69 17.83 -5.20 -6.88
C ALA A 69 16.34 -5.49 -6.61
N ARG A 70 15.64 -5.99 -7.63
CA ARG A 70 14.25 -6.44 -7.52
C ARG A 70 14.11 -7.62 -6.56
N ALA A 71 15.01 -8.61 -6.61
CA ALA A 71 14.94 -9.79 -5.74
C ALA A 71 15.05 -9.40 -4.25
N GLU A 72 16.01 -8.55 -3.90
CA GLU A 72 16.22 -8.08 -2.53
C GLU A 72 15.02 -7.29 -2.01
N LEU A 73 14.51 -6.34 -2.80
CA LEU A 73 13.33 -5.57 -2.43
C LEU A 73 12.10 -6.48 -2.33
N LYS A 74 11.93 -7.42 -3.26
CA LYS A 74 10.81 -8.37 -3.25
C LYS A 74 10.82 -9.21 -1.99
N HIS A 75 11.98 -9.67 -1.55
CA HIS A 75 12.09 -10.47 -0.33
C HIS A 75 11.59 -9.69 0.90
N GLN A 76 12.06 -8.44 1.07
CA GLN A 76 11.62 -7.58 2.17
C GLN A 76 10.12 -7.28 2.11
N VAL A 77 9.60 -6.94 0.92
CA VAL A 77 8.19 -6.62 0.73
C VAL A 77 7.31 -7.86 0.98
N THR A 78 7.74 -9.04 0.54
CA THR A 78 7.01 -10.30 0.76
C THR A 78 6.87 -10.64 2.25
N ALA A 79 7.92 -10.40 3.04
CA ALA A 79 7.86 -10.60 4.49
C ALA A 79 6.85 -9.66 5.16
N LEU A 80 6.80 -8.39 4.72
CA LEU A 80 5.83 -7.42 5.22
C LEU A 80 4.40 -7.75 4.73
N ASP A 81 4.24 -8.22 3.50
CA ASP A 81 2.96 -8.67 2.94
C ASP A 81 2.36 -9.81 3.78
N ALA A 82 3.16 -10.76 4.23
CA ALA A 82 2.70 -11.86 5.09
C ALA A 82 2.15 -11.35 6.42
N VAL A 83 2.83 -10.37 7.05
CA VAL A 83 2.35 -9.75 8.29
C VAL A 83 1.10 -8.91 8.04
N TYR A 84 1.04 -8.21 6.91
CA TYR A 84 -0.14 -7.46 6.50
C TYR A 84 -1.35 -8.38 6.31
N LEU A 85 -1.16 -9.54 5.68
CA LEU A 85 -2.21 -10.56 5.52
C LEU A 85 -2.71 -11.13 6.86
N ASP A 86 -1.81 -11.37 7.80
CA ASP A 86 -2.14 -11.86 9.15
C ASP A 86 -2.90 -10.80 9.96
N ARG A 87 -2.49 -9.54 9.82
CA ARG A 87 -3.03 -8.43 10.62
C ARG A 87 -4.25 -7.76 9.99
N THR A 88 -4.54 -7.94 8.70
CA THR A 88 -5.68 -7.28 8.02
C THR A 88 -6.74 -8.28 7.58
N LEU A 89 -8.00 -7.95 7.88
CA LEU A 89 -9.12 -8.81 7.51
C LEU A 89 -9.52 -8.61 6.05
N PRO A 90 -9.91 -9.69 5.33
CA PRO A 90 -10.47 -9.57 3.99
C PRO A 90 -11.79 -8.79 4.00
N ASP A 91 -11.99 -7.92 3.02
CA ASP A 91 -13.25 -7.20 2.83
C ASP A 91 -14.25 -8.06 2.04
N PRO A 92 -15.37 -8.49 2.65
CA PRO A 92 -16.39 -9.28 1.95
C PRO A 92 -17.11 -8.49 0.84
N PHE A 93 -17.00 -7.15 0.84
CA PHE A 93 -17.63 -6.28 -0.16
C PHE A 93 -16.64 -5.70 -1.17
N ALA A 94 -15.41 -6.25 -1.23
CA ALA A 94 -14.33 -5.69 -2.05
C ALA A 94 -14.71 -5.55 -3.53
N ASP A 95 -15.47 -6.52 -4.04
CA ASP A 95 -15.97 -6.56 -5.41
C ASP A 95 -16.91 -5.38 -5.76
N ARG A 96 -17.60 -4.82 -4.77
CA ARG A 96 -18.59 -3.75 -4.96
C ARG A 96 -18.07 -2.36 -4.62
N ARG A 97 -17.03 -2.27 -3.77
CA ARG A 97 -16.63 -1.00 -3.14
C ARG A 97 -15.42 -0.35 -3.80
N GLN A 98 -14.60 -1.09 -4.55
CA GLN A 98 -13.27 -0.59 -4.96
C GLN A 98 -13.06 -0.67 -6.46
N TRP A 99 -12.59 0.42 -7.07
CA TRP A 99 -12.28 0.49 -8.50
C TRP A 99 -10.98 -0.25 -8.88
N ARG A 100 -10.21 -0.72 -7.88
CA ARG A 100 -8.93 -1.42 -8.01
C ARG A 100 -9.00 -2.85 -7.47
N VAL A 101 -10.04 -3.58 -7.86
CA VAL A 101 -10.30 -4.97 -7.42
C VAL A 101 -9.17 -5.93 -7.74
N ASP A 102 -8.33 -5.68 -8.74
CA ASP A 102 -7.30 -6.65 -9.15
C ASP A 102 -6.14 -6.82 -8.14
N LEU A 103 -5.99 -5.89 -7.20
CA LEU A 103 -4.88 -5.90 -6.23
C LEU A 103 -5.36 -6.45 -4.87
N TRP A 104 -4.75 -7.54 -4.40
CA TRP A 104 -5.20 -8.25 -3.20
C TRP A 104 -5.08 -7.42 -1.90
N TRP A 105 -4.17 -6.45 -1.82
CA TRP A 105 -4.04 -5.56 -0.65
C TRP A 105 -5.12 -4.48 -0.62
N HIS A 106 -5.77 -4.18 -1.75
CA HIS A 106 -6.98 -3.35 -1.77
C HIS A 106 -8.19 -4.14 -1.27
N ARG A 107 -8.23 -5.47 -1.41
CA ARG A 107 -9.35 -6.32 -0.92
C ARG A 107 -9.40 -6.51 0.61
N ARG A 108 -8.95 -5.53 1.38
CA ARG A 108 -8.91 -5.54 2.86
C ARG A 108 -9.85 -4.51 3.45
N LEU A 109 -10.37 -4.81 4.64
CA LEU A 109 -11.27 -3.91 5.37
C LEU A 109 -10.53 -2.62 5.74
N THR A 110 -11.13 -1.48 5.42
CA THR A 110 -10.57 -0.15 5.71
C THR A 110 -11.36 0.57 6.81
N VAL A 111 -10.68 1.41 7.59
CA VAL A 111 -11.36 2.43 8.40
C VAL A 111 -11.87 3.50 7.43
N GLY A 112 -13.17 3.79 7.48
CA GLY A 112 -13.86 4.60 6.47
C GLY A 112 -14.93 3.83 5.69
N GLY A 113 -15.12 2.54 5.97
CA GLY A 113 -16.27 1.75 5.50
C GLY A 113 -17.57 1.98 6.28
N GLU A 114 -17.57 2.94 7.21
CA GLU A 114 -18.67 3.38 8.05
C GLU A 114 -18.97 4.86 7.79
N THR A 115 -19.52 5.13 6.61
CA THR A 115 -20.42 6.28 6.47
C THR A 115 -21.67 5.79 5.76
N MET A 116 -22.79 6.06 6.42
CA MET A 116 -24.17 5.80 6.05
C MET A 116 -24.51 6.20 4.62
#